data_AF-A0A6M0AFU4-F1
#
_entry.id   AF-A0A6M0AFU4-F1
#
_cell.length_a   1.000
_cell.length_b   1.000
_cell.length_c   1.000
_cell.angle_alpha   90.00
_cell.angle_beta   90.00
_cell.angle_gamma   90.00
#
_symmetry.space_group_name_H-M   'P 1'
#
loop_
_entity.id
_entity.type
_entity.pdbx_description
1 polymer ?
#
loop_
_entity_poly.entity_id
_entity_poly.type
_entity_poly.pdbx_seq_one_letter_code
_entity_poly.pdbx_strand_id
1 'polypeptide(L)'
;MRVAIAGAGLAGLSCAKYLTDAGHTPIVLERRNVLGGKVAAWKDQDGDWYETGLHIFFGAYPNMLQLIKELGIEDRLQWKEHTMIFNQPNQPGTYSRFDFPDIPAPLNGIVAILRNNDMLTWPEKISFGIGLIPAMLQGQKYVEAMDKYSFSEWLKKQNVPPRVEKEVFIAMSKALNFIGPDEISSTVILTALNRFL
;
A
#
# COMPACT_ATOMS: atom_id res chain seq x y z
N MET A 1 -23.43 -2.09 26.78
CA MET A 1 -23.63 -0.62 26.70
C MET A 1 -24.19 -0.25 25.34
N ARG A 2 -24.93 0.86 25.20
CA ARG A 2 -25.30 1.42 23.89
C ARG A 2 -24.24 2.42 23.44
N VAL A 3 -23.72 2.29 22.22
CA VAL A 3 -22.62 3.12 21.71
C VAL A 3 -23.01 3.73 20.37
N ALA A 4 -23.10 5.06 20.29
CA ALA A 4 -23.36 5.74 19.03
C ALA A 4 -22.06 5.87 18.21
N ILE A 5 -22.11 5.51 16.93
CA ILE A 5 -20.98 5.55 15.99
C ILE A 5 -21.40 6.42 14.79
N ALA A 6 -20.68 7.51 14.56
CA ALA A 6 -20.92 8.40 13.43
C ALA A 6 -20.07 7.99 12.20
N GLY A 7 -20.73 7.44 11.18
CA GLY A 7 -20.15 7.01 9.91
C GLY A 7 -20.02 5.50 9.78
N ALA A 8 -20.47 4.95 8.64
CA ALA A 8 -20.40 3.53 8.32
C ALA A 8 -19.34 3.22 7.24
N GLY A 9 -18.17 3.84 7.35
CA GLY A 9 -16.96 3.40 6.65
C GLY A 9 -16.30 2.21 7.35
N LEU A 10 -15.19 1.70 6.79
CA LEU A 10 -14.45 0.54 7.36
C LEU A 10 -14.15 0.70 8.87
N ALA A 11 -13.75 1.89 9.32
CA ALA A 11 -13.47 2.15 10.73
C ALA A 11 -14.72 2.02 11.62
N GLY A 12 -15.85 2.62 11.22
CA GLY A 12 -17.10 2.58 11.99
C GLY A 12 -17.72 1.19 11.99
N LEU A 13 -17.69 0.49 10.85
CA LEU A 13 -18.17 -0.89 10.72
C LEU A 13 -17.31 -1.86 11.55
N SER A 14 -15.99 -1.73 11.52
CA SER A 14 -15.08 -2.54 12.35
C SER A 14 -15.31 -2.28 13.84
N CYS A 15 -15.47 -1.01 14.24
CA CYS A 15 -15.81 -0.65 15.61
C CYS A 15 -17.14 -1.28 16.06
N ALA A 16 -18.18 -1.19 15.24
CA ALA A 16 -19.48 -1.81 15.51
C ALA A 16 -19.36 -3.34 15.62
N LYS A 17 -18.61 -3.99 14.73
CA LYS A 17 -18.38 -5.44 14.75
C LYS A 17 -17.79 -5.86 16.09
N TYR A 18 -16.66 -5.28 16.49
CA TYR A 18 -15.98 -5.70 17.72
C TYR A 18 -16.71 -5.27 19.01
N LEU A 19 -17.47 -4.18 19.00
CA LEU A 19 -18.38 -3.85 20.10
C LEU A 19 -19.51 -4.87 20.23
N THR A 20 -20.04 -5.36 19.10
CA THR A 20 -21.08 -6.40 19.09
C THR A 20 -20.54 -7.71 19.66
N ASP A 21 -19.34 -8.12 19.24
CA ASP A 21 -18.67 -9.32 19.76
C ASP A 21 -18.43 -9.23 21.28
N ALA A 22 -18.15 -8.04 21.79
CA ALA A 22 -17.99 -7.76 23.22
C ALA A 22 -19.32 -7.68 24.00
N GLY A 23 -20.46 -7.98 23.37
CA GLY A 23 -21.78 -7.95 24.01
C GLY A 23 -22.35 -6.54 24.20
N HIS A 24 -21.87 -5.55 23.45
CA HIS A 24 -22.43 -4.21 23.43
C HIS A 24 -23.41 -4.01 22.26
N THR A 25 -24.14 -2.89 22.29
CA THR A 25 -25.16 -2.55 21.29
C THR A 25 -24.72 -1.28 20.54
N PRO A 26 -23.93 -1.39 19.47
CA PRO A 26 -23.56 -0.25 18.66
C PRO A 26 -24.76 0.27 17.84
N ILE A 27 -24.84 1.58 17.68
CA ILE A 27 -25.80 2.27 16.82
C ILE A 27 -24.99 3.05 15.79
N VAL A 28 -24.91 2.51 14.57
CA VAL A 28 -24.16 3.11 13.47
C VAL A 28 -25.06 4.07 12.69
N LEU A 29 -24.62 5.33 12.58
CA LEU A 29 -25.34 6.39 11.88
C LEU A 29 -24.52 6.81 10.67
N GLU A 30 -24.99 6.47 9.46
CA GLU A 30 -24.39 6.91 8.20
C GLU A 30 -25.21 8.03 7.60
N ARG A 31 -24.53 9.09 7.11
CA ARG A 31 -25.20 10.25 6.52
C ARG A 31 -25.77 9.95 5.14
N ARG A 32 -25.09 9.09 4.36
CA ARG A 32 -25.45 8.79 2.97
C ARG A 32 -26.34 7.56 2.87
N ASN A 33 -27.02 7.40 1.73
CA ASN A 33 -27.77 6.18 1.41
C ASN A 33 -26.88 5.05 0.85
N VAL A 34 -25.63 4.95 1.35
CA VAL A 34 -24.64 3.95 0.93
C VAL A 34 -23.59 3.76 2.03
N LEU A 35 -23.18 2.52 2.26
CA LEU A 35 -22.14 2.17 3.24
C LEU A 35 -20.74 2.26 2.62
N GLY A 36 -19.70 2.14 3.46
CA GLY A 36 -18.31 1.94 3.01
C GLY A 36 -17.45 3.21 3.00
N GLY A 37 -18.05 4.42 3.04
CA GLY A 37 -17.25 5.64 3.09
C GLY A 37 -16.42 5.82 1.81
N LYS A 38 -15.08 5.74 1.94
CA LYS A 38 -14.14 5.80 0.81
C LYS A 38 -14.11 4.53 -0.06
N VAL A 39 -14.69 3.41 0.41
CA VAL A 39 -14.83 2.16 -0.36
C VAL A 39 -16.26 1.94 -0.87
N ALA A 40 -17.07 3.01 -0.93
CA ALA A 40 -18.45 2.92 -1.40
C ALA A 40 -18.49 2.73 -2.93
N ALA A 41 -19.55 2.06 -3.40
CA ALA A 41 -19.87 1.88 -4.81
C ALA A 41 -21.37 2.09 -5.04
N TRP A 42 -21.74 2.45 -6.27
CA TRP A 42 -23.13 2.65 -6.69
C TRP A 42 -23.36 1.98 -8.04
N LYS A 43 -24.63 1.69 -8.34
CA LYS A 43 -25.06 1.29 -9.68
C LYS A 43 -25.63 2.47 -10.45
N ASP A 44 -25.30 2.55 -11.73
CA ASP A 44 -25.96 3.48 -12.65
C ASP A 44 -27.32 2.96 -13.14
N GLN A 45 -27.90 3.63 -14.14
CA GLN A 45 -29.20 3.27 -14.71
C GLN A 45 -29.15 1.97 -15.53
N ASP A 46 -27.98 1.63 -16.07
CA ASP A 46 -27.75 0.44 -16.88
C ASP A 46 -27.43 -0.79 -16.00
N GLY A 47 -27.12 -0.56 -14.72
CA GLY A 47 -26.87 -1.59 -13.71
C GLY A 47 -25.38 -1.85 -13.46
N ASP A 48 -24.50 -1.08 -14.09
CA ASP A 48 -23.05 -1.18 -13.95
C ASP A 48 -22.58 -0.48 -12.68
N TRP A 49 -21.58 -1.07 -12.02
CA TRP A 49 -21.03 -0.53 -10.79
C TRP A 49 -19.91 0.48 -11.07
N TYR A 50 -19.93 1.60 -10.35
CA TYR A 50 -18.81 2.51 -10.25
C TYR A 50 -18.43 2.74 -8.78
N GLU A 51 -17.13 2.84 -8.53
CA GLU A 51 -16.56 2.86 -7.19
C GLU A 51 -16.00 4.24 -6.85
N THR A 52 -15.86 4.52 -5.55
CA THR A 52 -15.21 5.74 -5.08
C THR A 52 -13.71 5.77 -5.44
N GLY A 53 -13.07 4.61 -5.59
CA GLY A 53 -11.67 4.49 -5.96
C GLY A 53 -11.26 3.04 -6.16
N LEU A 54 -10.10 2.84 -6.79
CA LEU A 54 -9.51 1.51 -6.96
C LEU A 54 -8.81 1.09 -5.66
N HIS A 55 -9.29 0.01 -5.03
CA HIS A 55 -8.77 -0.48 -3.76
C HIS A 55 -8.03 -1.81 -3.94
N ILE A 56 -6.81 -1.89 -3.39
CA ILE A 56 -5.98 -3.10 -3.42
C ILE A 56 -5.81 -3.62 -1.99
N PHE A 57 -6.04 -4.92 -1.80
CA PHE A 57 -5.80 -5.62 -0.55
C PHE A 57 -4.44 -6.30 -0.59
N PHE A 58 -3.69 -6.21 0.50
CA PHE A 58 -2.35 -6.74 0.59
C PHE A 58 -2.26 -7.85 1.65
N GLY A 59 -1.34 -8.81 1.44
CA GLY A 59 -1.04 -9.85 2.42
C GLY A 59 -0.55 -9.30 3.77
N ALA A 60 0.06 -8.11 3.76
CA ALA A 60 0.55 -7.42 4.96
C ALA A 60 -0.53 -6.67 5.76
N TYR A 61 -1.83 -6.95 5.54
CA TYR A 61 -2.96 -6.32 6.26
C TYR A 61 -3.59 -7.26 7.30
N PRO A 62 -2.92 -7.53 8.45
CA PRO A 62 -3.35 -8.57 9.38
C PRO A 62 -4.78 -8.37 9.91
N ASN A 63 -5.13 -7.14 10.31
CA ASN A 63 -6.47 -6.84 10.85
C ASN A 63 -7.57 -6.99 9.81
N MET A 64 -7.30 -6.66 8.54
CA MET A 64 -8.28 -6.78 7.46
C MET A 64 -8.49 -8.26 7.10
N LEU A 65 -7.41 -9.02 6.97
CA LEU A 65 -7.48 -10.46 6.70
C LEU A 65 -8.15 -11.21 7.84
N GLN A 66 -7.88 -10.82 9.10
CA GLN A 66 -8.58 -11.33 10.27
C GLN A 66 -10.08 -11.04 10.19
N LEU A 67 -10.49 -9.80 9.92
CA LEU A 67 -11.91 -9.44 9.81
C LEU A 67 -12.63 -10.22 8.70
N ILE A 68 -11.97 -10.37 7.55
CA ILE A 68 -12.49 -11.15 6.40
C ILE A 68 -12.69 -12.62 6.78
N LYS A 69 -11.73 -13.21 7.51
CA LYS A 69 -11.82 -14.57 8.05
C LYS A 69 -12.92 -14.74 9.10
N GLU A 70 -13.04 -13.78 10.02
CA GLU A 70 -14.08 -13.80 11.06
C GLU A 70 -15.49 -13.76 10.47
N LEU A 71 -15.65 -13.14 9.29
CA LEU A 71 -16.90 -13.09 8.55
C LEU A 71 -17.12 -14.28 7.61
N GLY A 72 -16.11 -15.15 7.42
CA GLY A 72 -16.17 -16.30 6.51
C GLY A 72 -16.32 -15.91 5.04
N ILE A 73 -15.66 -14.82 4.61
CA ILE A 73 -15.74 -14.27 3.25
C ILE A 73 -14.38 -14.22 2.55
N GLU A 74 -13.43 -15.09 2.92
CA GLU A 74 -12.10 -15.15 2.30
C GLU A 74 -12.15 -15.38 0.78
N ASP A 75 -13.17 -16.08 0.29
CA ASP A 75 -13.42 -16.37 -1.12
C ASP A 75 -13.68 -15.12 -1.98
N ARG A 76 -14.01 -13.99 -1.35
CA ARG A 76 -14.20 -12.70 -2.02
C ARG A 76 -12.87 -12.00 -2.35
N LEU A 77 -11.76 -12.42 -1.76
CA LEU A 77 -10.43 -11.91 -2.10
C LEU A 77 -9.83 -12.67 -3.28
N GLN A 78 -9.69 -12.00 -4.41
CA GLN A 78 -9.10 -12.55 -5.62
C GLN A 78 -7.59 -12.24 -5.69
N TRP A 79 -6.78 -13.03 -4.99
CA TRP A 79 -5.32 -12.90 -5.04
C TRP A 79 -4.78 -13.00 -6.48
N LYS A 80 -3.80 -12.15 -6.80
CA LYS A 80 -3.12 -12.11 -8.09
C LYS A 80 -1.70 -12.64 -7.95
N GLU A 81 -1.02 -12.84 -9.09
CA GLU A 81 0.41 -13.16 -9.11
C GLU A 81 1.20 -12.15 -8.27
N HIS A 82 2.22 -12.63 -7.57
CA HIS A 82 3.11 -11.78 -6.79
C HIS A 82 4.09 -11.06 -7.73
N THR A 83 3.57 -10.04 -8.42
CA THR A 83 4.28 -9.28 -9.44
C THR A 83 3.88 -7.80 -9.35
N MET A 84 4.86 -6.91 -9.50
CA MET A 84 4.61 -5.49 -9.77
C MET A 84 4.90 -5.17 -11.23
N ILE A 85 3.90 -4.68 -11.95
CA ILE A 85 3.99 -4.37 -13.38
C ILE A 85 3.99 -2.85 -13.58
N PHE A 86 4.98 -2.33 -14.30
CA PHE A 86 5.15 -0.92 -14.60
C PHE A 86 5.06 -0.69 -16.12
N ASN A 87 4.32 0.33 -16.53
CA ASN A 87 4.35 0.80 -17.92
C ASN A 87 5.73 1.42 -18.23
N GLN A 88 6.21 1.29 -19.45
CA GLN A 88 7.42 1.96 -19.93
C GLN A 88 7.06 3.19 -20.79
N PRO A 89 7.10 4.43 -20.25
CA PRO A 89 6.65 5.61 -20.99
C PRO A 89 7.44 5.88 -22.28
N ASN A 90 8.72 5.48 -22.28
CA ASN A 90 9.60 5.65 -23.44
C ASN A 90 9.39 4.58 -24.53
N GLN A 91 8.62 3.53 -24.24
CA GLN A 91 8.34 2.41 -25.15
C GLN A 91 6.85 2.00 -25.03
N PRO A 92 5.92 2.79 -25.62
CA PRO A 92 4.49 2.54 -25.51
C PRO A 92 4.09 1.12 -25.89
N GLY A 93 3.25 0.49 -25.06
CA GLY A 93 2.79 -0.89 -25.27
C GLY A 93 3.70 -1.97 -24.64
N THR A 94 4.81 -1.57 -24.01
CA THR A 94 5.70 -2.48 -23.28
C THR A 94 5.61 -2.26 -21.77
N TYR A 95 5.88 -3.32 -21.01
CA TYR A 95 5.80 -3.32 -19.55
C TYR A 95 7.07 -3.90 -18.95
N SER A 96 7.53 -3.29 -17.87
CA SER A 96 8.58 -3.81 -16.98
C SER A 96 7.92 -4.52 -15.80
N ARG A 97 8.57 -5.55 -15.26
CA ARG A 97 8.01 -6.40 -14.19
C ARG A 97 9.02 -6.66 -13.09
N PHE A 98 8.58 -6.61 -11.85
CA PHE A 98 9.27 -7.19 -10.70
C PHE A 98 8.48 -8.43 -10.28
N ASP A 99 8.97 -9.61 -10.65
CA ASP A 99 8.36 -10.89 -10.28
C ASP A 99 9.00 -11.43 -9.00
N PHE A 100 8.19 -11.67 -7.97
CA PHE A 100 8.64 -12.09 -6.65
C PHE A 100 8.54 -13.63 -6.55
N PRO A 101 9.68 -14.35 -6.54
CA PRO A 101 9.67 -15.79 -6.44
C PRO A 101 9.14 -16.27 -5.08
N ASP A 102 8.67 -17.52 -5.04
CA ASP A 102 8.19 -18.19 -3.82
C ASP A 102 9.36 -18.60 -2.91
N ILE A 103 10.03 -17.59 -2.35
CA ILE A 103 11.08 -17.70 -1.34
C ILE A 103 10.81 -16.65 -0.24
N PRO A 104 11.36 -16.83 0.97
CA PRO A 104 11.09 -15.92 2.08
C PRO A 104 11.47 -14.46 1.81
N ALA A 105 10.73 -13.53 2.41
CA ALA A 105 11.13 -12.13 2.50
C ALA A 105 12.37 -11.97 3.40
N PRO A 106 13.34 -11.09 3.08
CA PRO A 106 13.36 -10.17 1.94
C PRO A 106 14.04 -10.71 0.67
N LEU A 107 14.37 -12.00 0.62
CA LEU A 107 15.11 -12.60 -0.51
C LEU A 107 14.31 -12.53 -1.82
N ASN A 108 12.99 -12.72 -1.76
CA ASN A 108 12.11 -12.60 -2.92
C ASN A 108 12.17 -11.20 -3.56
N GLY A 109 12.12 -10.12 -2.76
CA GLY A 109 12.23 -8.75 -3.24
C GLY A 109 13.62 -8.44 -3.82
N ILE A 110 14.68 -8.91 -3.16
CA ILE A 110 16.06 -8.79 -3.69
C ILE A 110 16.16 -9.46 -5.06
N VAL A 111 15.65 -10.69 -5.21
CA VAL A 111 15.68 -11.40 -6.48
C VAL A 111 14.85 -10.68 -7.55
N ALA A 112 13.69 -10.12 -7.20
CA ALA A 112 12.86 -9.35 -8.13
C ALA A 112 13.59 -8.11 -8.67
N ILE A 113 14.27 -7.35 -7.80
CA ILE A 113 15.06 -6.17 -8.18
C ILE A 113 16.26 -6.57 -9.05
N LEU A 114 16.95 -7.66 -8.70
CA LEU A 114 18.11 -8.13 -9.45
C LEU A 114 17.73 -8.63 -10.84
N ARG A 115 16.59 -9.32 -10.99
CA ARG A 115 16.09 -9.84 -12.28
C ARG A 115 15.58 -8.76 -13.22
N ASN A 116 15.04 -7.65 -12.70
CA ASN A 116 14.53 -6.57 -13.54
C ASN A 116 15.68 -5.77 -14.18
N ASN A 117 15.78 -5.74 -15.51
CA ASN A 117 16.85 -5.00 -16.20
C ASN A 117 16.37 -3.79 -17.01
N ASP A 118 15.06 -3.53 -17.00
CA ASP A 118 14.44 -2.51 -17.85
C ASP A 118 14.26 -1.17 -17.12
N MET A 119 14.14 -1.19 -15.79
CA MET A 119 13.92 0.04 -15.01
C MET A 119 15.16 0.61 -14.33
N LEU A 120 16.02 -0.24 -13.75
CA LEU A 120 17.17 0.20 -12.96
C LEU A 120 18.47 -0.40 -13.52
N THR A 121 19.48 0.45 -13.66
CA THR A 121 20.85 0.03 -13.98
C THR A 121 21.52 -0.60 -12.75
N TRP A 122 22.59 -1.37 -12.96
CA TRP A 122 23.34 -1.97 -11.86
C TRP A 122 23.87 -0.97 -10.81
N PRO A 123 24.47 0.18 -11.18
CA PRO A 123 24.86 1.19 -10.21
C PRO A 123 23.69 1.75 -9.40
N GLU A 124 22.53 1.96 -10.04
CA GLU A 124 21.31 2.43 -9.37
C GLU A 124 20.79 1.39 -8.38
N LYS A 125 20.78 0.09 -8.74
CA LYS A 125 20.39 -1.01 -7.84
C LYS A 125 21.28 -1.07 -6.59
N ILE A 126 22.60 -0.97 -6.76
CA ILE A 126 23.56 -1.02 -5.65
C ILE A 126 23.38 0.20 -4.74
N SER A 127 23.32 1.40 -5.31
CA SER A 127 23.16 2.63 -4.54
C SER A 127 21.83 2.66 -3.79
N PHE A 128 20.75 2.22 -4.43
CA PHE A 128 19.45 2.08 -3.78
C PHE A 128 19.48 1.06 -2.63
N GLY A 129 20.08 -0.11 -2.85
CA GLY A 129 20.25 -1.13 -1.81
C GLY A 129 21.01 -0.60 -0.59
N ILE A 130 22.11 0.14 -0.82
CA ILE A 130 22.88 0.78 0.25
C ILE A 130 22.02 1.82 0.99
N GLY A 131 21.25 2.64 0.26
CA GLY A 131 20.40 3.67 0.85
C GLY A 131 19.29 3.13 1.75
N LEU A 132 18.83 1.89 1.53
CA LEU A 132 17.83 1.23 2.37
C LEU A 132 18.38 0.62 3.66
N ILE A 133 19.70 0.36 3.76
CA ILE A 133 20.32 -0.31 4.91
C ILE A 133 19.94 0.33 6.26
N PRO A 134 19.97 1.67 6.43
CA PRO A 134 19.60 2.29 7.70
C PRO A 134 18.15 1.99 8.10
N ALA A 135 17.21 1.98 7.15
CA ALA A 135 15.81 1.71 7.41
C ALA A 135 15.59 0.24 7.81
N MET A 136 16.26 -0.69 7.11
CA MET A 136 16.15 -2.12 7.39
C MET A 136 16.76 -2.51 8.74
N LEU A 137 17.91 -1.95 9.11
CA LEU A 137 18.62 -2.34 10.34
C LEU A 137 18.12 -1.62 11.60
N GLN A 138 17.67 -0.37 11.49
CA GLN A 138 17.27 0.43 12.66
C GLN A 138 15.77 0.32 12.99
N GLY A 139 14.98 -0.28 12.08
CA GLY A 139 13.58 -0.63 12.30
C GLY A 139 12.65 0.57 12.54
N GLN A 140 11.54 0.31 13.23
CA GLN A 140 10.39 1.22 13.30
C GLN A 140 10.72 2.60 13.89
N LYS A 141 11.58 2.67 14.91
CA LYS A 141 11.98 3.95 15.52
C LYS A 141 12.69 4.87 14.54
N TYR A 142 13.51 4.30 13.66
CA TYR A 142 14.15 5.08 12.60
C TYR A 142 13.12 5.54 11.57
N VAL A 143 12.24 4.65 11.13
CA VAL A 143 11.17 4.97 10.17
C VAL A 143 10.29 6.12 10.64
N GLU A 144 9.90 6.13 11.92
CA GLU A 144 9.14 7.23 12.54
C GLU A 144 9.95 8.53 12.64
N ALA A 145 11.24 8.44 12.98
CA ALA A 145 12.12 9.61 13.04
C ALA A 145 12.36 10.28 11.67
N MET A 146 12.07 9.58 10.57
CA MET A 146 12.18 10.11 9.21
C MET A 146 10.96 10.92 8.76
N ASP A 147 9.89 11.02 9.56
CA ASP A 147 8.67 11.76 9.20
C ASP A 147 8.91 13.25 8.92
N LYS A 148 10.02 13.79 9.44
CA LYS A 148 10.48 15.16 9.20
C LYS A 148 11.01 15.42 7.79
N TYR A 149 11.14 14.41 6.94
CA TYR A 149 11.64 14.54 5.58
C TYR A 149 10.57 14.11 4.58
N SER A 150 10.45 14.85 3.48
CA SER A 150 9.79 14.27 2.30
C SER A 150 10.60 13.10 1.76
N PHE A 151 9.97 12.21 1.01
CA PHE A 151 10.68 11.04 0.51
C PHE A 151 11.81 11.41 -0.45
N SER A 152 11.64 12.45 -1.27
CA SER A 152 12.72 13.01 -2.11
C SER A 152 13.91 13.53 -1.28
N GLU A 153 13.66 14.20 -0.16
CA GLU A 153 14.73 14.66 0.75
C GLU A 153 15.48 13.49 1.37
N TRP A 154 14.75 12.44 1.77
CA TRP A 154 15.36 11.24 2.34
C TRP A 154 16.20 10.49 1.31
N LEU A 155 15.73 10.31 0.08
CA LEU A 155 16.50 9.69 -1.01
C LEU A 155 17.80 10.45 -1.28
N LYS A 156 17.74 11.79 -1.36
CA LYS A 156 18.93 12.64 -1.50
C LYS A 156 19.90 12.45 -0.34
N LYS A 157 19.39 12.40 0.90
CA LYS A 157 20.20 12.16 2.10
C LYS A 157 20.90 10.80 2.07
N GLN A 158 20.29 9.78 1.49
CA GLN A 158 20.87 8.44 1.32
C GLN A 158 21.73 8.31 0.05
N ASN A 159 21.96 9.40 -0.69
CA ASN A 159 22.67 9.41 -1.98
C ASN A 159 22.08 8.47 -3.04
N VAL A 160 20.76 8.25 -3.01
CA VAL A 160 20.08 7.46 -4.03
C VAL A 160 19.98 8.30 -5.33
N PRO A 161 20.26 7.73 -6.52
CA PRO A 161 20.25 8.50 -7.76
C PRO A 161 18.85 9.05 -8.06
N PRO A 162 18.72 10.32 -8.52
CA PRO A 162 17.43 10.95 -8.80
C PRO A 162 16.55 10.19 -9.81
N ARG A 163 17.16 9.39 -10.68
CA ARG A 163 16.43 8.55 -11.63
C ARG A 163 15.65 7.42 -10.95
N VAL A 164 16.14 6.86 -9.85
CA VAL A 164 15.40 5.84 -9.07
C VAL A 164 14.10 6.43 -8.53
N GLU A 165 14.16 7.68 -8.04
CA GLU A 165 12.97 8.42 -7.61
C GLU A 165 11.96 8.56 -8.75
N LYS A 166 12.43 8.99 -9.92
CA LYS A 166 11.59 9.23 -11.09
C LYS A 166 10.95 7.95 -11.64
N GLU A 167 11.71 6.87 -11.77
CA GLU A 167 11.27 5.62 -12.40
C GLU A 167 10.39 4.78 -11.46
N VAL A 168 10.67 4.77 -10.15
CA VAL A 168 10.00 3.88 -9.18
C VAL A 168 9.10 4.65 -8.22
N PHE A 169 9.63 5.68 -7.57
CA PHE A 169 9.01 6.23 -6.38
C PHE A 169 7.97 7.31 -6.62
N ILE A 170 7.95 7.94 -7.80
CA ILE A 170 6.79 8.73 -8.23
C ILE A 170 5.54 7.86 -8.28
N ALA A 171 5.65 6.66 -8.87
CA ALA A 171 4.53 5.72 -8.97
C ALA A 171 4.08 5.23 -7.58
N MET A 172 5.03 4.84 -6.73
CA MET A 172 4.73 4.37 -5.38
C MET A 172 4.09 5.47 -4.49
N SER A 173 4.59 6.71 -4.56
CA SER A 173 4.05 7.84 -3.79
C SER A 173 2.60 8.15 -4.18
N LYS A 174 2.34 8.19 -5.49
CA LYS A 174 0.99 8.41 -6.02
C LYS A 174 0.03 7.26 -5.71
N ALA A 175 0.51 6.02 -5.73
CA ALA A 175 -0.30 4.86 -5.37
C ALA A 175 -0.74 4.87 -3.89
N LEU A 176 0.13 5.34 -2.99
CA LEU A 176 -0.13 5.30 -1.55
C LEU A 176 -0.92 6.50 -1.04
N ASN A 177 -0.67 7.70 -1.57
CA ASN A 177 -1.28 8.93 -1.03
C ASN A 177 -1.66 9.97 -2.10
N PHE A 178 -1.63 9.61 -3.38
CA PHE A 178 -2.03 10.47 -4.50
C PHE A 178 -1.20 11.76 -4.70
N ILE A 179 -0.02 11.86 -4.05
CA ILE A 179 0.89 13.01 -4.10
C ILE A 179 2.31 12.61 -4.51
N GLY A 180 3.15 13.60 -4.83
CA GLY A 180 4.53 13.40 -5.26
C GLY A 180 5.49 12.96 -4.14
N PRO A 181 6.66 12.39 -4.48
CA PRO A 181 7.69 12.03 -3.50
C PRO A 181 8.27 13.25 -2.76
N ASP A 182 8.14 14.44 -3.35
CA ASP A 182 8.57 15.73 -2.80
C ASP A 182 7.63 16.26 -1.72
N GLU A 183 6.40 15.75 -1.66
CA GLU A 183 5.37 16.13 -0.68
C GLU A 183 5.09 15.01 0.34
N ILE A 184 5.20 13.74 -0.06
CA ILE A 184 4.89 12.61 0.84
C ILE A 184 5.95 12.44 1.91
N SER A 185 5.51 12.18 3.15
CA SER A 185 6.42 11.82 4.25
C SER A 185 7.19 10.53 3.94
N SER A 186 8.48 10.52 4.26
CA SER A 186 9.34 9.34 4.13
C SER A 186 8.83 8.16 4.94
N THR A 187 8.19 8.41 6.08
CA THR A 187 7.63 7.36 6.94
C THR A 187 6.61 6.51 6.20
N VAL A 188 5.81 7.09 5.29
CA VAL A 188 4.81 6.35 4.51
C VAL A 188 5.47 5.34 3.59
N ILE A 189 6.47 5.77 2.81
CA ILE A 189 7.17 4.88 1.87
C ILE A 189 8.01 3.84 2.61
N LEU A 190 8.76 4.25 3.63
CA LEU A 190 9.59 3.33 4.41
C LEU A 190 8.76 2.28 5.15
N THR A 191 7.57 2.63 5.65
CA THR A 191 6.63 1.67 6.25
C THR A 191 6.13 0.67 5.22
N ALA A 192 5.82 1.13 4.01
CA ALA A 192 5.41 0.24 2.92
C ALA A 192 6.57 -0.70 2.54
N LEU A 193 7.78 -0.19 2.33
CA LEU A 193 8.95 -1.00 2.03
C LEU A 193 9.23 -2.05 3.12
N ASN A 194 9.12 -1.70 4.41
CA ASN A 194 9.33 -2.64 5.52
C ASN A 194 8.24 -3.73 5.63
N ARG A 195 7.10 -3.57 4.95
CA ARG A 195 6.01 -4.55 4.94
C ARG A 195 5.98 -5.40 3.67
N PHE A 196 6.57 -4.90 2.58
CA PHE A 196 6.52 -5.50 1.25
C PHE A 196 7.87 -6.06 0.76
N LEU A 197 8.99 -5.60 1.35
CA LEU A 197 10.30 -6.21 1.21
C LEU A 197 10.57 -7.07 2.44
#